data_AF-A0A1V3PSR8-F1
#
_entry.id   AF-A0A1V3PSR8-F1
#
_cell.length_a   1.000
_cell.length_b   1.000
_cell.length_c   1.000
_cell.angle_alpha   90.00
_cell.angle_beta   90.00
_cell.angle_gamma   90.00
#
_symmetry.space_group_name_H-M   'P 1'
#
loop_
_entity.id
_entity.type
_entity.pdbx_description
1 polymer ?
#
loop_
_entity_poly.entity_id
_entity_poly.type
_entity_poly.pdbx_seq_one_letter_code
_entity_poly.pdbx_strand_id
1 'polypeptide(L)'
;MPANLQKHFIPALYVVLGLLLAANIMSLLSGNLLALVSLAVQFTVLGVVYFGKPWAYIAVKLWAFIVMLAGLAMWLAVLLDGPKYFHSVFNAVFNTLMLFAGFYFFKFAKPALQQVRERI
;
A
#
# COMPACT_ATOMS: atom_id res chain seq x y z
N MET A 1 18.17 1.06 14.67
CA MET A 1 18.25 1.06 13.19
C MET A 1 17.86 2.45 12.69
N PRO A 2 18.81 3.38 12.50
CA PRO A 2 18.50 4.80 12.69
C PRO A 2 18.66 5.64 11.40
N ALA A 3 17.81 6.65 11.24
CA ALA A 3 17.79 7.71 10.21
C ALA A 3 17.59 7.31 8.73
N ASN A 4 18.33 6.32 8.21
CA ASN A 4 18.27 5.99 6.77
C ASN A 4 16.94 5.35 6.37
N LEU A 5 16.31 4.58 7.25
CA LEU A 5 15.03 3.94 6.98
C LEU A 5 13.95 4.99 6.71
N GLN A 6 13.86 6.04 7.55
CA GLN A 6 12.85 7.09 7.46
C GLN A 6 12.98 7.91 6.18
N LYS A 7 14.22 8.27 5.80
CA LYS A 7 14.54 9.05 4.59
C LYS A 7 13.99 8.40 3.32
N HIS A 8 13.90 7.08 3.29
CA HIS A 8 13.37 6.33 2.14
C HIS A 8 11.92 5.87 2.37
N PHE A 9 11.54 5.55 3.60
CA PHE A 9 10.22 4.99 3.92
C PHE A 9 9.08 5.95 3.58
N ILE A 10 9.17 7.22 4.01
CA ILE A 10 8.08 8.18 3.79
C ILE A 10 7.93 8.54 2.31
N PRO A 11 9.00 8.89 1.57
CA PRO A 11 8.88 9.11 0.13
C PRO A 11 8.37 7.87 -0.62
N ALA A 12 8.87 6.67 -0.28
CA ALA A 12 8.39 5.44 -0.91
C ALA A 12 6.89 5.20 -0.62
N LEU A 13 6.44 5.45 0.61
CA LEU A 13 5.03 5.34 0.97
C LEU A 13 4.17 6.31 0.15
N TYR A 14 4.60 7.56 0.00
CA TYR A 14 3.89 8.55 -0.80
C TYR A 14 3.87 8.21 -2.29
N VAL A 15 4.98 7.71 -2.85
CA VAL A 15 5.04 7.29 -4.24
C VAL A 15 4.10 6.11 -4.50
N VAL A 16 4.13 5.08 -3.65
CA VAL A 16 3.27 3.89 -3.81
C VAL A 16 1.80 4.25 -3.63
N LEU A 17 1.45 5.01 -2.58
CA LEU A 17 0.07 5.49 -2.38
C LEU A 17 -0.39 6.40 -3.51
N GLY A 18 0.48 7.28 -4.02
CA GLY A 18 0.17 8.18 -5.13
C GLY A 18 -0.12 7.43 -6.43
N LEU A 19 0.68 6.42 -6.76
CA LEU A 19 0.44 5.56 -7.92
C LEU A 19 -0.88 4.79 -7.80
N LEU A 20 -1.17 4.24 -6.62
CA LEU A 20 -2.42 3.51 -6.37
C LEU A 20 -3.64 4.44 -6.37
N LEU A 21 -3.50 5.67 -5.86
CA LEU A 21 -4.54 6.69 -5.94
C LEU A 21 -4.86 7.03 -7.40
N ALA A 22 -3.84 7.27 -8.22
CA ALA A 22 -4.03 7.54 -9.63
C ALA A 22 -4.76 6.39 -10.34
N ALA A 23 -4.36 5.14 -10.07
CA ALA A 23 -5.02 3.95 -10.61
C ALA A 23 -6.49 3.85 -10.17
N ASN A 24 -6.78 4.11 -8.89
CA ASN A 24 -8.14 4.09 -8.37
C ASN A 24 -8.99 5.26 -8.90
N ILE A 25 -8.42 6.44 -9.13
CA ILE A 25 -9.13 7.57 -9.76
C ILE A 25 -9.52 7.19 -11.18
N MET A 26 -8.59 6.64 -11.97
CA MET A 26 -8.89 6.16 -13.33
C MET A 26 -9.97 5.07 -13.30
N SER A 27 -9.91 4.14 -12.35
CA SER A 27 -10.94 3.11 -12.14
C SER A 27 -12.30 3.73 -11.81
N LEU A 28 -12.35 4.73 -10.93
CA LEU A 28 -13.58 5.44 -10.60
C LEU A 28 -14.17 6.16 -11.82
N LEU A 29 -13.32 6.85 -12.60
CA LEU A 29 -13.73 7.54 -13.83
C LEU A 29 -14.26 6.57 -14.89
N SER A 30 -13.82 5.30 -14.88
CA SER A 30 -14.37 4.24 -15.73
C SER A 30 -15.70 3.67 -15.24
N GLY A 31 -16.25 4.19 -14.13
CA GLY A 31 -17.55 3.80 -13.57
C GLY A 31 -17.48 2.78 -12.43
N ASN A 32 -16.28 2.37 -11.99
CA ASN A 32 -16.14 1.40 -10.91
C ASN A 32 -16.29 2.06 -9.53
N LEU A 33 -17.50 1.99 -8.96
CA LEU A 33 -17.80 2.59 -7.64
C LEU A 33 -17.01 1.95 -6.49
N LEU A 34 -16.54 0.70 -6.62
CA LEU A 34 -15.72 0.06 -5.57
C LEU A 34 -14.39 0.79 -5.38
N ALA A 35 -13.92 1.54 -6.38
CA ALA A 35 -12.73 2.37 -6.27
C ALA A 35 -12.88 3.46 -5.18
N LEU A 36 -14.10 3.93 -4.87
CA LEU A 36 -14.34 4.92 -3.81
C LEU A 36 -13.86 4.43 -2.44
N VAL A 37 -14.10 3.15 -2.13
CA VAL A 37 -13.66 2.54 -0.86
C VAL A 37 -12.14 2.55 -0.79
N SER A 38 -11.48 2.15 -1.88
CA SER A 38 -10.02 2.13 -1.98
C SER A 38 -9.42 3.53 -1.85
N LEU A 39 -10.02 4.53 -2.51
CA LEU A 39 -9.64 5.94 -2.39
C LEU A 39 -9.79 6.45 -0.95
N ALA A 40 -10.92 6.20 -0.30
CA ALA A 40 -11.18 6.64 1.07
C ALA A 40 -10.13 6.09 2.05
N VAL A 41 -9.77 4.81 1.91
CA VAL A 41 -8.70 4.19 2.72
C VAL A 41 -7.35 4.87 2.44
N GLN A 42 -6.99 5.09 1.17
CA GLN A 42 -5.72 5.71 0.81
C GLN A 42 -5.60 7.16 1.28
N PHE A 43 -6.65 7.97 1.15
CA PHE A 43 -6.70 9.33 1.70
C PHE A 43 -6.60 9.34 3.22
N THR A 44 -7.25 8.38 3.90
CA THR A 44 -7.14 8.25 5.36
C THR A 44 -5.69 7.98 5.76
N VAL A 45 -5.02 7.02 5.11
CA VAL A 45 -3.61 6.71 5.41
C VAL A 45 -2.72 7.93 5.18
N LEU A 46 -2.89 8.61 4.04
CA LEU A 46 -2.13 9.83 3.74
C LEU A 46 -2.34 10.93 4.77
N GLY A 47 -3.60 11.22 5.12
CA GLY A 47 -3.94 12.26 6.08
C GLY A 47 -3.34 11.97 7.45
N VAL A 48 -3.46 10.74 7.94
CA VAL A 48 -2.95 10.36 9.27
C VAL A 48 -1.42 10.44 9.33
N VAL A 49 -0.74 10.07 8.24
CA VAL A 49 0.72 10.21 8.12
C VAL A 49 1.14 11.68 8.00
N TYR A 50 0.45 12.46 7.16
CA TYR A 50 0.73 13.89 6.96
C TYR A 50 0.56 14.71 8.23
N PHE A 51 -0.50 14.45 9.01
CA PHE A 51 -0.75 15.11 10.29
C PHE A 51 0.05 14.53 11.46
N GLY A 52 0.97 13.59 11.21
CA GLY A 52 1.86 13.04 12.25
C GLY A 52 1.14 12.39 13.43
N LYS A 53 -0.05 11.81 13.22
CA LYS A 53 -0.85 11.25 14.33
C LYS A 53 -0.12 10.07 15.00
N PRO A 54 -0.25 9.88 16.32
CA PRO A 54 0.50 8.84 17.05
C PRO A 54 0.13 7.40 16.62
N TRP A 55 -1.03 7.23 16.00
CA TRP A 55 -1.54 5.96 15.49
C TRP A 55 -1.32 5.78 13.98
N ALA A 56 -0.55 6.66 13.31
CA ALA A 56 -0.25 6.55 11.88
C ALA A 56 0.35 5.19 11.49
N TYR A 57 1.19 4.62 12.35
CA TYR A 57 1.77 3.30 12.11
C TYR A 57 0.73 2.18 12.08
N ILE A 58 -0.38 2.32 12.83
CA ILE A 58 -1.47 1.35 12.82
C ILE A 58 -2.21 1.44 11.50
N ALA A 59 -2.54 2.66 11.05
CA ALA A 59 -3.20 2.89 9.76
C ALA A 59 -2.37 2.34 8.59
N VAL A 60 -1.07 2.64 8.54
CA VAL A 60 -0.16 2.12 7.50
C VAL A 60 -0.04 0.60 7.58
N LYS A 61 0.06 0.01 8.78
CA LYS A 61 0.09 -1.45 8.92
C LYS A 61 -1.18 -2.12 8.43
N LEU A 62 -2.34 -1.58 8.79
CA LEU A 62 -3.63 -2.16 8.39
C LEU A 62 -3.78 -2.09 6.86
N TRP A 63 -3.46 -0.95 6.27
CA TRP A 63 -3.45 -0.79 4.81
C TRP A 63 -2.45 -1.76 4.15
N ALA A 64 -1.21 -1.83 4.63
CA ALA A 64 -0.19 -2.70 4.08
C ALA A 64 -0.58 -4.19 4.18
N PHE A 65 -1.24 -4.57 5.27
CA PHE A 65 -1.78 -5.91 5.45
C PHE A 65 -2.86 -6.25 4.42
N ILE A 66 -3.78 -5.32 4.14
CA ILE A 66 -4.80 -5.49 3.08
C ILE A 66 -4.12 -5.68 1.71
N VAL A 67 -3.10 -4.88 1.40
CA VAL A 67 -2.33 -5.01 0.16
C VAL A 67 -1.66 -6.38 0.06
N MET A 68 -1.06 -6.87 1.15
CA MET A 68 -0.47 -8.21 1.19
C MET A 68 -1.50 -9.31 0.96
N LEU A 69 -2.66 -9.23 1.63
CA LEU A 69 -3.73 -10.20 1.47
C LEU A 69 -4.26 -10.22 0.03
N ALA A 70 -4.41 -9.06 -0.61
CA ALA A 70 -4.81 -8.98 -2.01
C ALA A 70 -3.79 -9.67 -2.93
N GLY A 71 -2.48 -9.42 -2.72
CA GLY A 71 -1.42 -10.09 -3.48
C GLY A 71 -1.40 -11.61 -3.25
N LEU A 72 -1.59 -12.06 -2.01
CA LEU A 72 -1.67 -13.49 -1.66
C LEU A 72 -2.91 -14.16 -2.28
N ALA A 73 -4.06 -13.50 -2.22
CA ALA A 73 -5.29 -14.00 -2.83
C ALA A 73 -5.14 -14.15 -4.35
N MET A 74 -4.47 -13.22 -5.01
CA MET A 74 -4.17 -13.30 -6.44
C MET A 74 -3.29 -14.50 -6.76
N TRP A 75 -2.21 -14.72 -5.99
CA TRP A 75 -1.34 -15.88 -6.17
C TRP A 75 -2.05 -17.20 -5.88
N LEU A 76 -2.93 -17.23 -4.88
CA LEU A 76 -3.76 -18.40 -4.60
C LEU A 76 -4.72 -18.70 -5.76
N ALA A 77 -5.36 -17.68 -6.34
CA ALA A 77 -6.24 -17.84 -7.50
C ALA A 77 -5.46 -18.42 -8.70
N VAL A 78 -4.23 -17.93 -8.95
CA VAL A 78 -3.35 -18.45 -10.00
C VAL A 78 -2.98 -19.92 -9.77
N LEU A 79 -2.73 -20.30 -8.51
CA LEU A 79 -2.43 -21.70 -8.18
C LEU A 79 -3.63 -22.61 -8.39
N LEU A 80 -4.85 -22.12 -8.18
CA LEU A 80 -6.09 -22.90 -8.25
C LEU A 80 -6.63 -23.06 -9.67
N ASP A 81 -6.79 -21.98 -10.46
CA ASP A 81 -7.33 -22.07 -11.83
C ASP A 81 -6.28 -21.82 -12.93
N GLY A 82 -5.00 -21.78 -12.56
CA GLY A 82 -3.88 -21.59 -13.47
C GLY A 82 -3.70 -20.14 -13.95
N PRO A 83 -2.90 -19.91 -15.01
CA PRO A 83 -2.46 -18.58 -15.43
C PRO A 83 -3.57 -17.70 -16.04
N LYS A 84 -4.83 -18.16 -16.07
CA LYS A 84 -5.98 -17.39 -16.60
C LYS A 84 -6.19 -16.07 -15.85
N TYR A 85 -5.79 -16.00 -14.58
CA TYR A 85 -5.83 -14.79 -13.76
C TYR A 85 -4.70 -13.81 -14.08
N PHE A 86 -3.60 -14.27 -14.67
CA PHE A 86 -2.60 -13.39 -15.25
C PHE A 86 -2.99 -13.02 -16.67
N HIS A 87 -3.86 -12.01 -16.80
CA HIS A 87 -4.16 -11.40 -18.10
C HIS A 87 -2.90 -10.91 -18.84
N SER A 88 -1.81 -10.65 -18.10
CA SER A 88 -0.50 -10.32 -18.64
C SER A 88 0.60 -10.63 -17.62
N VAL A 89 1.82 -10.91 -18.10
CA VAL A 89 3.05 -10.98 -17.27
C VAL A 89 3.23 -9.70 -16.45
N PHE A 90 2.81 -8.55 -17.00
CA PHE A 90 2.85 -7.28 -16.29
C PHE A 90 2.00 -7.31 -15.00
N ASN A 91 0.81 -7.90 -15.05
CA ASN A 91 -0.07 -8.01 -13.88
C ASN A 91 0.54 -8.95 -12.83
N ALA A 92 1.25 -10.00 -13.24
CA ALA A 92 1.96 -10.89 -12.32
C ALA A 92 3.08 -10.15 -11.59
N VAL A 93 3.90 -9.42 -12.34
CA VAL A 93 4.99 -8.61 -11.78
C VAL A 93 4.44 -7.54 -10.83
N PHE A 94 3.41 -6.80 -11.25
CA PHE A 94 2.78 -5.75 -10.44
C PHE A 94 2.24 -6.30 -9.12
N ASN A 95 1.47 -7.40 -9.15
CA ASN A 95 0.92 -8.01 -7.93
C ASN A 95 2.03 -8.49 -6.98
N THR A 96 3.11 -9.02 -7.54
CA THR A 96 4.28 -9.46 -6.76
C THR A 96 4.99 -8.29 -6.09
N LEU A 97 5.20 -7.20 -6.84
CA LEU A 97 5.76 -5.96 -6.30
C LEU A 97 4.88 -5.37 -5.20
N MET A 98 3.56 -5.39 -5.37
CA MET A 98 2.61 -4.92 -4.35
C MET A 98 2.65 -5.78 -3.09
N LEU A 99 2.76 -7.11 -3.22
CA LEU A 99 2.93 -8.01 -2.08
C LEU A 99 4.21 -7.67 -1.30
N PHE A 100 5.33 -7.53 -2.00
CA PHE A 100 6.60 -7.16 -1.36
C PHE A 100 6.58 -5.75 -0.75
N ALA A 101 5.93 -4.79 -1.41
CA ALA A 101 5.73 -3.44 -0.88
C ALA A 101 4.88 -3.48 0.40
N GLY A 102 3.76 -4.21 0.39
CA GLY A 102 2.92 -4.43 1.56
C GLY A 102 3.72 -5.04 2.72
N PHE A 103 4.53 -6.06 2.46
CA PHE A 103 5.40 -6.66 3.47
C PHE A 103 6.41 -5.67 4.04
N TYR A 104 7.06 -4.89 3.17
CA TYR A 104 8.02 -3.86 3.56
C TYR A 104 7.36 -2.81 4.46
N PHE A 105 6.22 -2.23 4.05
CA PHE A 105 5.53 -1.22 4.83
C PHE A 105 4.99 -1.79 6.15
N PHE A 106 4.47 -3.01 6.15
CA PHE A 106 3.99 -3.67 7.37
C PHE A 106 5.10 -3.87 8.39
N LYS A 107 6.27 -4.36 7.96
CA LYS A 107 7.41 -4.64 8.82
C LYS A 107 8.02 -3.36 9.41
N PHE A 108 8.12 -2.30 8.60
CA PHE A 108 8.89 -1.10 8.97
C PHE A 108 8.04 0.11 9.40
N ALA A 109 6.70 0.06 9.33
CA ALA A 109 5.83 1.19 9.70
C ALA A 109 6.04 1.71 11.12
N LYS A 110 6.10 0.83 12.13
CA LYS A 110 6.27 1.23 13.53
C LYS A 110 7.60 1.98 13.77
N PRO A 111 8.78 1.41 13.45
CA PRO A 111 10.05 2.10 13.68
C PRO A 111 10.20 3.36 12.82
N ALA A 112 9.68 3.38 11.59
CA ALA A 112 9.83 4.53 10.70
C ALA A 112 8.95 5.72 11.13
N LEU A 113 7.71 5.47 11.57
CA LEU A 113 6.75 6.53 11.90
C LEU A 113 6.86 7.02 13.34
N GLN A 114 7.32 6.19 14.29
CA GLN A 114 7.61 6.65 15.66
C GLN A 114 8.76 7.68 15.68
N GLN A 115 9.78 7.51 14.83
CA GLN A 115 10.87 8.46 14.69
C GLN A 115 10.46 9.80 14.06
N VAL A 116 9.38 9.84 13.25
CA VAL A 116 8.82 11.10 12.71
C VAL A 116 8.26 11.96 13.82
N ARG A 117 7.52 11.34 14.74
CA ARG A 117 6.91 12.03 15.87
C ARG A 117 7.96 12.70 16.77
N GLU A 118 9.11 12.07 16.98
CA GLU A 118 10.17 12.64 17.84
C GLU A 118 10.84 13.88 17.23
N ARG A 119 10.57 14.22 15.96
CA ARG A 119 11.14 15.36 15.25
C ARG A 119 10.18 16.51 15.00
N ILE A 120 8.87 16.34 15.26
CA ILE A 120 7.81 17.35 15.08
C ILE A 120 7.32 17.77 16.46
#